data_AF-A0A9D2BE12-F1
#
_entry.id   AF-A0A9D2BE12-F1
#
_cell.length_a   1.000
_cell.length_b   1.000
_cell.length_c   1.000
_cell.angle_alpha   90.00
_cell.angle_beta   90.00
_cell.angle_gamma   90.00
#
_symmetry.space_group_name_H-M   'P 1'
#
loop_
_entity.id
_entity.type
_entity.pdbx_description
1 polymer ?
#
loop_
_entity_poly.entity_id
_entity_poly.type
_entity_poly.pdbx_seq_one_letter_code
_entity_poly.pdbx_strand_id
1 'polypeptide(L)' 'MKTQSLHLKAPDNWVNDPNGFIYYNGYYHLFYQYFPYGPRWGTMHWGHAVSRDLVTWEHKGLALYPTTRADQNGC' A
#
# COMPACT_ATOMS: atom_id res chain seq x y z
N MET A 1 -19.69 -9.24 -5.42
CA MET A 1 -19.10 -8.04 -4.78
C MET A 1 -18.88 -6.99 -5.86
N LYS A 2 -19.28 -5.74 -5.64
CA LYS A 2 -19.00 -4.65 -6.60
C LYS A 2 -17.50 -4.34 -6.53
N THR A 3 -16.79 -4.53 -7.64
CA THR A 3 -15.40 -4.11 -7.76
C THR A 3 -15.39 -2.62 -8.05
N GLN A 4 -14.88 -1.82 -7.12
CA GLN A 4 -14.67 -0.38 -7.33
C GLN A 4 -13.40 -0.21 -8.18
N SER A 5 -13.54 0.33 -9.39
CA SER A 5 -12.42 0.42 -10.35
C SER A 5 -11.71 1.77 -10.39
N LEU A 6 -12.18 2.78 -9.64
CA LEU A 6 -11.70 4.17 -9.76
C LEU A 6 -10.77 4.65 -8.66
N HIS A 7 -10.79 4.03 -7.47
CA HIS A 7 -9.85 4.41 -6.40
C HIS A 7 -8.96 3.23 -6.08
N LEU A 8 -7.68 3.53 -5.83
CA LEU A 8 -6.78 2.57 -5.24
C LEU A 8 -7.26 2.18 -3.84
N LYS A 9 -7.34 0.88 -3.60
CA LYS A 9 -7.52 0.24 -2.29
C LYS A 9 -6.49 -0.87 -2.17
N ALA A 10 -6.12 -1.26 -0.95
CA ALA A 10 -5.37 -2.48 -0.76
C ALA A 10 -6.15 -3.71 -1.31
N PRO A 11 -5.46 -4.82 -1.66
CA PRO A 11 -6.13 -6.03 -2.14
C PRO A 11 -7.23 -6.53 -1.18
N ASP A 12 -6.98 -6.40 0.12
CA ASP A 12 -7.87 -6.73 1.23
C ASP A 12 -7.56 -5.86 2.47
N ASN A 13 -8.29 -6.07 3.56
CA ASN A 13 -8.01 -5.54 4.91
C ASN A 13 -7.87 -4.02 5.04
N TRP A 14 -7.07 -3.56 6.01
CA TRP A 14 -7.02 -2.16 6.44
C TRP A 14 -5.92 -1.39 5.73
N VAL A 15 -6.29 -0.21 5.20
CA VAL A 15 -5.39 0.78 4.63
C VAL A 15 -5.70 2.14 5.26
N ASN A 16 -4.67 2.96 5.49
CA ASN A 16 -4.83 4.36 5.88
C ASN A 16 -3.94 5.28 5.06
N ASP A 17 -2.87 5.82 5.63
CA ASP A 17 -2.16 6.97 5.09
C ASP A 17 -1.47 6.63 3.75
N PRO A 18 -1.56 7.51 2.74
CA PRO A 18 -0.70 7.42 1.57
C PRO A 18 0.74 7.75 1.96
N ASN A 19 1.69 7.01 1.42
CA ASN A 19 3.11 7.13 1.71
C ASN A 19 3.95 7.18 0.43
N GLY A 20 5.11 7.83 0.50
CA GLY A 20 6.16 7.76 -0.53
C GLY A 20 5.70 8.03 -1.97
N PHE A 21 4.74 8.92 -2.18
CA PHE A 21 4.16 9.14 -3.50
C PHE A 21 5.16 9.83 -4.43
N ILE A 22 5.61 9.13 -5.47
CA ILE A 22 6.66 9.60 -6.39
C ILE A 22 6.38 9.17 -7.83
N TYR A 23 7.06 9.82 -8.78
CA TYR A 23 7.18 9.33 -10.17
C TYR A 23 8.61 8.87 -10.43
N TYR A 24 8.79 7.63 -10.89
CA TYR A 24 10.09 7.04 -11.16
C TYR A 24 10.02 6.04 -12.31
N ASN A 25 11.02 6.08 -13.20
CA ASN A 25 11.19 5.14 -14.31
C ASN A 25 9.92 4.87 -15.15
N GLY A 26 9.14 5.92 -15.46
CA GLY A 26 7.93 5.79 -16.27
C GLY A 26 6.64 5.47 -15.52
N TYR A 27 6.68 5.38 -14.18
CA TYR A 27 5.54 5.01 -13.34
C TYR A 27 5.34 5.98 -12.18
N TYR A 28 4.08 6.20 -11.82
CA TYR A 28 3.69 6.69 -10.51
C TYR A 28 3.76 5.53 -9.52
N HIS A 29 4.44 5.72 -8.40
CA HIS A 29 4.53 4.78 -7.29
C HIS A 29 3.78 5.37 -6.11
N LEU A 30 2.76 4.65 -5.62
CA LEU A 30 2.06 5.02 -4.40
C LEU A 30 2.24 3.89 -3.39
N PHE A 31 2.81 4.23 -2.25
CA PHE A 31 2.85 3.37 -1.08
C PHE A 31 1.73 3.76 -0.14
N TYR A 32 1.37 2.89 0.79
CA TYR A 32 0.32 3.16 1.76
C TYR A 32 0.47 2.28 3.00
N GLN A 33 0.10 2.82 4.16
CA GLN A 33 -0.02 2.06 5.40
C GLN A 33 -1.02 0.93 5.22
N TYR A 34 -0.63 -0.30 5.54
CA TYR A 34 -1.42 -1.50 5.27
C TYR A 34 -1.26 -2.53 6.40
N PHE A 35 -2.38 -3.10 6.86
CA PHE A 35 -2.41 -4.21 7.80
C PHE A 35 -2.97 -5.46 7.13
N PRO A 36 -2.13 -6.44 6.73
CA PRO A 36 -2.56 -7.60 5.95
C PRO A 36 -3.36 -8.64 6.74
N TYR A 37 -3.51 -8.46 8.06
CA TYR A 37 -4.08 -9.50 8.94
C TYR A 37 -5.50 -9.19 9.43
N GLY A 38 -6.10 -8.07 9.04
CA GLY A 38 -7.51 -7.79 9.32
C GLY A 38 -7.99 -6.38 9.00
N PRO A 39 -9.30 -6.13 9.01
CA PRO A 39 -9.89 -4.82 8.68
C PRO A 39 -9.86 -3.86 9.89
N ARG A 40 -8.71 -3.73 10.55
CA ARG A 40 -8.47 -2.82 11.67
C ARG A 40 -7.02 -2.33 11.64
N TRP A 41 -6.74 -1.25 12.35
CA TRP A 41 -5.36 -0.83 12.57
C TRP A 41 -4.58 -1.87 13.41
N GLY A 42 -3.27 -1.97 13.18
CA GLY A 42 -2.37 -2.95 13.80
C GLY A 42 -0.90 -2.68 13.47
N THR A 43 -0.05 -3.71 13.49
CA THR A 43 1.38 -3.59 13.13
C THR A 43 1.53 -3.29 11.63
N MET A 44 1.82 -2.02 11.31
CA MET A 44 1.75 -1.52 9.94
C MET A 44 2.87 -2.02 9.04
N HIS A 45 2.50 -2.21 7.77
CA HIS A 45 3.38 -2.48 6.64
C HIS A 45 3.16 -1.38 5.59
N TRP A 46 4.08 -1.26 4.63
CA TRP A 46 3.83 -0.43 3.45
C TRP A 46 3.44 -1.32 2.27
N GLY A 47 2.17 -1.24 1.86
CA GLY A 47 1.74 -1.77 0.57
C GLY A 47 2.23 -0.87 -0.57
N HIS A 48 2.34 -1.44 -1.78
CA HIS A 48 2.82 -0.72 -2.95
C HIS A 48 1.95 -1.01 -4.18
N ALA A 49 1.59 0.05 -4.90
CA ALA A 49 1.02 -0.04 -6.22
C ALA A 49 1.70 0.95 -7.18
N VAL A 50 1.70 0.60 -8.47
CA VAL A 50 2.20 1.48 -9.53
C VAL A 50 1.13 1.74 -10.57
N SER A 51 1.22 2.89 -11.24
CA SER A 51 0.33 3.28 -12.33
C SER A 51 1.07 4.09 -13.38
N ARG A 52 0.61 4.07 -14.62
CA ARG A 52 1.07 4.99 -15.68
C ARG A 52 0.13 6.20 -15.86
N ASP A 53 -1.10 6.10 -15.39
CA ASP A 53 -2.19 7.05 -15.69
C ASP A 53 -2.92 7.56 -14.42
N LEU A 54 -2.49 7.16 -13.22
CA LEU A 54 -3.10 7.42 -11.91
C LEU A 54 -4.51 6.84 -11.72
N VAL A 55 -5.01 6.05 -12.65
CA VAL A 55 -6.36 5.43 -12.62
C VAL A 55 -6.24 3.91 -12.55
N THR A 56 -5.42 3.33 -13.41
CA THR A 56 -5.16 1.90 -13.48
C THR A 56 -3.95 1.55 -12.63
N TRP A 57 -4.16 0.78 -11.57
CA TRP A 57 -3.12 0.44 -10.61
C TRP A 57 -2.76 -1.05 -10.65
N GLU A 58 -1.47 -1.35 -10.62
CA GLU A 58 -0.93 -2.70 -10.47
C GLU A 58 -0.32 -2.84 -9.07
N HIS A 59 -0.79 -3.81 -8.28
CA HIS A 59 -0.23 -4.12 -6.97
C HIS A 59 1.13 -4.80 -7.10
N LYS A 60 2.12 -4.30 -6.36
CA LYS A 60 3.49 -4.87 -6.32
C LYS A 60 3.80 -5.64 -5.04
N GLY A 61 2.86 -5.67 -4.09
CA GLY A 61 3.01 -6.36 -2.81
C GLY A 61 3.46 -5.42 -1.69
N LEU A 62 4.15 -5.99 -0.70
CA LEU A 62 4.69 -5.25 0.45
C LEU A 62 6.07 -4.68 0.09
N ALA A 63 6.24 -3.38 0.27
CA ALA A 63 7.53 -2.71 0.09
C ALA A 63 8.33 -2.66 1.40
N LEU A 64 7.66 -2.42 2.53
CA LEU A 64 8.26 -2.43 3.86
C LEU A 64 7.39 -3.23 4.82
N TYR A 65 8.04 -3.94 5.73
CA TYR A 65 7.42 -4.67 6.81
C TYR A 65 8.40 -4.76 7.99
N PRO A 66 7.92 -4.91 9.23
CA PRO A 66 8.79 -4.97 10.40
C PRO A 66 9.87 -6.04 10.27
N THR A 67 11.14 -5.65 10.30
CA THR A 67 12.28 -6.59 10.16
C THR A 67 13.34 -6.45 11.25
N THR A 68 13.32 -5.35 12.00
CA THR A 68 14.30 -5.03 13.03
C THR A 68 13.61 -4.68 14.36
N ARG A 69 14.41 -4.44 15.40
CA ARG A 69 13.88 -3.96 16.69
C ARG A 69 13.33 -2.53 16.60
N ALA A 70 13.86 -1.71 15.69
CA ALA A 70 13.46 -0.31 15.58
C ALA A 70 12.05 -0.14 14.99
N ASP A 71 11.65 -1.03 14.09
CA ASP A 71 10.38 -1.03 13.36
C ASP A 71 9.45 -2.19 13.77
N GLN A 72 9.77 -2.92 14.84
CA GLN A 72 9.04 -4.12 15.28
C GLN A 72 7.53 -3.92 15.50
N ASN A 73 7.09 -2.67 15.75
CA ASN A 73 5.69 -2.32 16.01
C ASN A 73 5.00 -1.64 14.81
N GLY A 74 5.67 -1.53 13.67
CA GLY A 74 5.14 -0.96 12.44
C GLY A 74 6.18 -0.14 11.68
N CYS A 75 5.98 -0.07 10.36
CA CYS A 75 6.76 0.76 9.43
C CYS A 75 5.89 1.85 8.82
#